data_AF-A0A8T0HER1-F1
#
_entry.id   AF-A0A8T0HER1-F1
#
_cell.length_a   1.000
_cell.length_b   1.000
_cell.length_c   1.000
_cell.angle_alpha   90.00
_cell.angle_beta   90.00
_cell.angle_gamma   90.00
#
_symmetry.space_group_name_H-M   'P 1'
#
loop_
_entity.id
_entity.type
_entity.pdbx_description
1 polymer ?
#
loop_
_entity_poly.entity_id
_entity_poly.type
_entity_poly.pdbx_seq_one_letter_code
_entity_poly.pdbx_strand_id
1 'polypeptide(L)'
;MMRSGCRMSLVMWIRVWVMVAAVVDVLGGGCLIAAGMEVGCGVRFKDEVASFKVAIFADLHYGENAWDEWGPRQDVNSTAVQSFLLDHERPDFVVYLGDLITANNLPCHDAVLHWFQAVGPAVDRKIPFASVFGNHDDASFEWDPHSGVGPDEPLQTTSRTELMDFDMSLPSSYSSSGPKTLLPSVSNFFVPIASSDGTRIVAIMYFLDSGGGSMAEFISADQIAWFTTTASKFNSDASIPELVFWHIPSIAYTRSGPKPNQPIEAPCVGSINDESIAPQETEWGIMNVLTNRSSVKVLGTNSIFWSISCCCSYLFGSIFFCRCSCIQL
;
A
#
# COMPACT_ATOMS: atom_id res chain seq x y z
N MET A 1 1.36 44.07 -7.97
CA MET A 1 2.41 43.34 -7.21
C MET A 1 1.78 42.83 -5.91
N MET A 2 1.19 41.64 -5.94
CA MET A 2 0.71 40.94 -4.74
C MET A 2 1.76 39.88 -4.38
N ARG A 3 2.37 40.01 -3.20
CA ARG A 3 3.20 38.97 -2.60
C ARG A 3 2.27 38.02 -1.84
N SER A 4 2.05 36.82 -2.38
CA SER A 4 1.44 35.70 -1.66
C SER A 4 2.46 35.12 -0.68
N GLY A 5 2.34 35.47 0.60
CA GLY A 5 3.13 34.87 1.67
C GLY A 5 2.44 33.62 2.19
N CYS A 6 3.05 32.46 1.98
CA CYS A 6 2.70 31.23 2.71
C CYS A 6 3.28 31.37 4.12
N ARG A 7 2.44 31.58 5.14
CA ARG A 7 2.86 31.57 6.55
C ARG A 7 2.97 30.12 7.02
N MET A 8 4.19 29.59 6.98
CA MET A 8 4.56 28.35 7.65
C MET A 8 4.81 28.68 9.13
N SER A 9 3.93 28.24 10.04
CA SER A 9 4.26 28.23 11.47
C SER A 9 5.15 27.03 11.77
N LEU A 10 6.30 27.33 12.33
CA LEU A 10 7.33 26.41 12.79
C LEU A 10 6.86 25.78 14.11
N VAL A 11 6.51 24.50 14.10
CA VAL A 11 6.46 23.66 15.30
C VAL A 11 7.15 22.34 14.99
N MET A 12 8.05 21.98 15.87
CA MET A 12 9.07 20.95 15.75
C MET A 12 8.51 19.59 16.17
N TRP A 13 8.85 18.55 15.39
CA TRP A 13 8.78 17.10 15.65
C TRP A 13 7.44 16.34 15.47
N ILE A 14 7.59 15.19 14.80
CA ILE A 14 6.62 14.15 14.41
C ILE A 14 5.63 14.59 13.32
N ARG A 15 6.03 14.38 12.05
CA ARG A 15 5.12 14.46 10.88
C ARG A 15 5.03 13.10 10.22
N VAL A 16 4.07 12.29 10.67
CA VAL A 16 3.48 11.27 9.82
C VAL A 16 2.57 11.99 8.82
N TRP A 17 2.73 11.73 7.54
CA TRP A 17 1.90 12.37 6.52
C TRP A 17 0.68 11.52 6.24
N VAL A 18 -0.48 12.14 6.40
CA VAL A 18 -1.66 11.74 5.65
C VAL A 18 -1.49 12.16 4.22
N MET A 19 -1.61 11.19 3.33
CA MET A 19 -1.97 11.45 1.95
C MET A 19 -3.37 12.09 1.96
N VAL A 20 -3.41 13.41 2.06
CA VAL A 20 -4.54 14.17 1.56
C VAL A 20 -4.45 13.99 0.06
N ALA A 21 -5.19 13.02 -0.49
CA ALA A 21 -5.54 13.08 -1.90
C ALA A 21 -6.11 14.49 -2.09
N ALA A 22 -5.35 15.32 -2.80
CA ALA A 22 -5.68 16.73 -2.99
C ALA A 22 -7.15 16.84 -3.40
N VAL A 23 -7.82 17.90 -2.96
CA VAL A 23 -9.12 18.32 -3.49
C VAL A 23 -9.02 18.24 -5.01
N VAL A 24 -9.57 17.17 -5.60
CA VAL A 24 -9.84 17.15 -7.01
C VAL A 24 -11.11 17.95 -7.11
N ASP A 25 -10.99 19.21 -7.52
CA ASP A 25 -12.15 19.97 -7.99
C ASP A 25 -12.73 19.18 -9.18
N VAL A 26 -13.67 18.29 -8.87
CA VAL A 26 -14.45 17.55 -9.87
C VAL A 26 -15.44 18.55 -10.45
N LEU A 27 -14.97 19.37 -11.38
CA LEU A 27 -15.88 20.04 -12.30
C LEU A 27 -16.59 18.96 -13.10
N GLY A 28 -17.90 18.83 -12.85
CA GLY A 28 -18.75 17.74 -13.33
C GLY A 28 -18.62 17.50 -14.83
N GLY A 29 -18.12 16.32 -15.17
CA GLY A 29 -18.34 15.65 -16.45
C GLY A 29 -18.97 14.29 -16.15
N GLY A 30 -20.24 14.11 -16.49
CA GLY A 30 -20.94 12.84 -16.32
C GLY A 30 -20.37 11.80 -17.28
N CYS A 31 -20.02 10.62 -16.76
CA CYS A 31 -19.74 9.44 -17.56
C CYS A 31 -20.76 8.35 -17.22
N LEU A 32 -21.33 7.76 -18.27
CA LEU A 32 -22.39 6.76 -18.22
C LEU A 32 -21.88 5.44 -17.64
N ILE A 33 -22.62 4.89 -16.68
CA ILE A 33 -22.36 3.59 -16.08
C ILE A 33 -22.46 2.50 -17.17
N ALA A 34 -21.38 1.74 -17.37
CA ALA A 34 -21.47 0.47 -18.08
C ALA A 34 -22.41 -0.46 -17.29
N ALA A 35 -23.55 -0.80 -17.89
CA ALA A 35 -24.62 -1.58 -17.31
C ALA A 35 -24.09 -2.86 -16.61
N GLY A 36 -24.47 -3.07 -15.35
CA GLY A 36 -24.43 -4.38 -14.72
C GLY A 36 -23.83 -4.50 -13.32
N MET A 37 -23.38 -3.42 -12.67
CA MET A 37 -23.04 -3.46 -11.24
C MET A 37 -24.08 -2.68 -10.45
N GLU A 38 -24.87 -3.37 -9.63
CA GLU A 38 -25.49 -2.73 -8.47
C GLU A 38 -24.35 -2.23 -7.59
N VAL A 39 -24.25 -0.91 -7.40
CA VAL A 39 -23.36 -0.28 -6.41
C VAL A 39 -23.98 -0.48 -5.02
N GLY A 40 -24.15 -1.73 -4.62
CA GLY A 40 -24.56 -2.13 -3.28
C GLY A 40 -23.31 -2.34 -2.42
N CYS A 41 -23.18 -1.60 -1.33
CA CYS A 41 -22.08 -1.68 -0.33
C CYS A 41 -20.66 -1.24 -0.77
N GLY A 42 -20.52 -0.38 -1.79
CA GLY A 42 -19.21 0.14 -2.21
C GLY A 42 -18.60 1.21 -1.28
N VAL A 43 -17.27 1.33 -1.29
CA VAL A 43 -16.55 2.48 -0.72
C VAL A 43 -17.01 3.74 -1.44
N ARG A 44 -17.40 4.78 -0.69
CA ARG A 44 -17.93 6.02 -1.27
C ARG A 44 -17.51 7.25 -0.50
N PHE A 45 -17.55 8.39 -1.18
CA PHE A 45 -17.43 9.69 -0.53
C PHE A 45 -18.55 9.88 0.50
N LYS A 46 -18.24 10.48 1.65
CA LYS A 46 -19.24 10.76 2.70
C LYS A 46 -20.20 11.87 2.27
N ASP A 47 -19.70 12.88 1.56
CA ASP A 47 -20.47 13.97 0.97
C ASP A 47 -19.77 14.46 -0.32
N GLU A 48 -20.43 15.32 -1.11
CA GLU A 48 -19.92 15.77 -2.43
C GLU A 48 -18.77 16.79 -2.35
N VAL A 49 -18.53 17.40 -1.18
CA VAL A 49 -17.60 18.52 -1.00
C VAL A 49 -16.37 18.11 -0.16
N ALA A 50 -16.45 16.97 0.54
CA ALA A 50 -15.39 16.43 1.37
C ALA A 50 -14.28 15.78 0.53
N SER A 51 -13.05 15.95 1.00
CA SER A 51 -11.91 15.16 0.55
C SER A 51 -12.08 13.69 0.97
N PHE A 52 -11.70 12.76 0.09
CA PHE A 52 -11.56 11.36 0.45
C PHE A 52 -10.14 11.09 0.93
N LYS A 53 -9.98 10.67 2.19
CA LYS A 53 -8.68 10.44 2.82
C LYS A 53 -8.31 8.96 2.80
N VAL A 54 -7.11 8.65 2.31
CA VAL A 54 -6.53 7.30 2.36
C VAL A 54 -5.31 7.32 3.28
N ALA A 55 -5.34 6.52 4.35
CA ALA A 55 -4.14 6.24 5.13
C ALA A 55 -3.42 5.02 4.52
N ILE A 56 -2.09 5.07 4.50
CA ILE A 56 -1.26 3.98 3.95
C ILE A 56 -0.32 3.52 5.07
N PHE A 57 -0.36 2.22 5.37
CA PHE A 57 0.59 1.54 6.25
C PHE A 57 1.29 0.46 5.43
N ALA A 58 2.57 0.24 5.66
CA ALA A 58 3.37 -0.83 5.03
C ALA A 58 4.41 -1.29 6.07
N ASP A 59 5.22 -2.30 5.77
CA ASP A 59 6.45 -2.72 6.48
C ASP A 59 6.29 -2.58 8.01
N LEU A 60 5.16 -3.09 8.50
CA LEU A 60 4.81 -3.08 9.91
C LEU A 60 5.54 -4.20 10.64
N HIS A 61 5.88 -5.28 9.92
CA HIS A 61 6.71 -6.39 10.37
C HIS A 61 6.27 -7.02 11.70
N TYR A 62 4.95 -7.17 11.90
CA TYR A 62 4.43 -7.80 13.12
C TYR A 62 4.99 -9.20 13.31
N GLY A 63 5.40 -9.50 14.55
CA GLY A 63 6.00 -10.78 14.92
C GLY A 63 7.49 -10.92 14.58
N GLU A 64 8.17 -9.84 14.17
CA GLU A 64 9.63 -9.81 14.14
C GLU A 64 10.20 -9.96 15.56
N ASN A 65 11.24 -10.78 15.70
CA ASN A 65 11.91 -11.15 16.93
C ASN A 65 10.94 -11.52 18.06
N ALA A 66 9.86 -12.26 17.75
CA ALA A 66 8.78 -12.58 18.69
C ALA A 66 9.23 -13.37 19.95
N TRP A 67 10.46 -13.89 19.96
CA TRP A 67 11.07 -14.62 21.07
C TRP A 67 11.78 -13.73 22.10
N ASP A 68 12.03 -12.46 21.79
CA ASP A 68 12.61 -11.49 22.74
C ASP A 68 11.56 -10.45 23.20
N GLU A 69 11.93 -9.59 24.16
CA GLU A 69 11.01 -8.54 24.62
C GLU A 69 10.95 -7.34 23.66
N TRP A 70 11.90 -7.22 22.74
CA TRP A 70 12.02 -6.09 21.82
C TRP A 70 10.96 -6.19 20.71
N GLY A 71 10.82 -7.36 20.08
CA GLY A 71 9.87 -7.60 18.98
C GLY A 71 8.42 -7.27 19.35
N PRO A 72 7.83 -7.95 20.36
CA PRO A 72 6.48 -7.66 20.85
C PRO A 72 6.31 -6.21 21.34
N ARG A 73 7.38 -5.55 21.80
CA ARG A 73 7.33 -4.12 22.14
C ARG A 73 7.14 -3.25 20.89
N GLN A 74 7.78 -3.59 19.78
CA GLN A 74 7.60 -2.88 18.51
C GLN A 74 6.19 -3.09 17.95
N ASP A 75 5.62 -4.29 18.03
CA ASP A 75 4.22 -4.53 17.62
C ASP A 75 3.23 -3.63 18.39
N VAL A 76 3.46 -3.46 19.71
CA VAL A 76 2.66 -2.53 20.53
C VAL A 76 2.86 -1.09 20.10
N ASN A 77 4.10 -0.67 19.81
CA ASN A 77 4.41 0.69 19.35
C ASN A 77 3.77 0.98 17.98
N SER A 78 3.88 0.04 17.03
CA SER A 78 3.23 0.10 15.71
C SER A 78 1.71 0.24 15.86
N THR A 79 1.10 -0.55 16.73
CA THR A 79 -0.34 -0.48 17.04
C THR A 79 -0.74 0.90 17.60
N ALA A 80 0.07 1.45 18.51
CA ALA A 80 -0.17 2.75 19.12
C ALA A 80 -0.08 3.89 18.10
N VAL A 81 0.92 3.85 17.21
CA VAL A 81 1.09 4.84 16.13
C VAL A 81 -0.06 4.74 15.13
N GLN A 82 -0.38 3.54 14.65
CA GLN A 82 -1.54 3.33 13.76
C GLN A 82 -2.81 3.89 14.39
N SER A 83 -3.10 3.53 15.65
CA SER A 83 -4.27 4.00 16.38
C SER A 83 -4.33 5.52 16.49
N PHE A 84 -3.23 6.15 16.90
CA PHE A 84 -3.13 7.61 17.00
C PHE A 84 -3.46 8.29 15.66
N LEU A 85 -2.89 7.79 14.56
CA LEU A 85 -3.10 8.35 13.23
C LEU A 85 -4.53 8.19 12.77
N LEU A 86 -5.11 7.00 12.92
CA LEU A 86 -6.49 6.74 12.53
C LEU A 86 -7.48 7.61 13.32
N ASP A 87 -7.22 7.86 14.61
CA ASP A 87 -8.05 8.72 15.46
C ASP A 87 -7.91 10.21 15.13
N HIS A 88 -6.68 10.66 14.85
CA HIS A 88 -6.38 12.05 14.54
C HIS A 88 -6.88 12.45 13.16
N GLU A 89 -6.59 11.62 12.16
CA GLU A 89 -6.75 11.97 10.75
C GLU A 89 -8.08 11.54 10.17
N ARG A 90 -8.68 10.50 10.77
CA ARG A 90 -10.00 9.95 10.45
C ARG A 90 -10.14 9.65 8.95
N PRO A 91 -9.30 8.75 8.41
CA PRO A 91 -9.35 8.42 6.99
C PRO A 91 -10.67 7.75 6.62
N ASP A 92 -11.01 7.81 5.33
CA ASP A 92 -12.15 7.12 4.74
C ASP A 92 -11.80 5.69 4.31
N PHE A 93 -10.51 5.42 4.09
CA PHE A 93 -10.00 4.13 3.69
C PHE A 93 -8.56 3.91 4.21
N VAL A 94 -8.18 2.65 4.46
CA VAL A 94 -6.80 2.27 4.81
C VAL A 94 -6.25 1.31 3.75
N VAL A 95 -5.04 1.60 3.26
CA VAL A 95 -4.28 0.67 2.42
C VAL A 95 -3.15 0.08 3.26
N TYR A 96 -3.12 -1.23 3.34
CA TYR A 96 -2.01 -2.00 3.88
C TYR A 96 -1.13 -2.49 2.72
N LEU A 97 0.06 -1.91 2.57
CA LEU A 97 0.92 -1.96 1.39
C LEU A 97 2.07 -2.97 1.55
N GLY A 98 1.74 -4.18 2.01
CA GLY A 98 2.68 -5.29 2.15
C GLY A 98 3.62 -5.21 3.35
N ASP A 99 4.24 -6.36 3.66
CA ASP A 99 5.12 -6.59 4.80
C ASP A 99 4.46 -6.20 6.14
N LEU A 100 3.22 -6.65 6.30
CA LEU A 100 2.46 -6.44 7.53
C LEU A 100 2.98 -7.35 8.63
N ILE A 101 3.45 -8.54 8.27
CA ILE A 101 4.03 -9.52 9.17
C ILE A 101 5.42 -9.95 8.69
N THR A 102 6.19 -10.54 9.59
CA THR A 102 7.51 -11.10 9.27
C THR A 102 7.45 -12.62 9.30
N ALA A 103 6.82 -13.24 8.30
CA ALA A 103 6.56 -14.69 8.31
C ALA A 103 7.84 -15.53 8.39
N ASN A 104 8.95 -15.05 7.82
CA ASN A 104 10.25 -15.70 7.95
C ASN A 104 10.82 -15.69 9.38
N ASN A 105 10.19 -15.00 10.32
CA ASN A 105 10.65 -14.87 11.69
C ASN A 105 9.60 -15.32 12.73
N LEU A 106 8.46 -15.84 12.27
CA LEU A 106 7.39 -16.34 13.12
C LEU A 106 7.67 -17.77 13.58
N PRO A 107 7.92 -18.01 14.88
CA PRO A 107 8.22 -19.34 15.39
C PRO A 107 6.97 -20.20 15.61
N CYS A 108 5.78 -19.62 15.43
CA CYS A 108 4.49 -20.28 15.62
C CYS A 108 3.79 -20.52 14.29
N HIS A 109 2.95 -21.57 14.24
CA HIS A 109 2.26 -22.02 13.02
C HIS A 109 1.23 -21.05 12.43
N ASP A 110 0.79 -20.02 13.17
CA ASP A 110 -0.37 -19.22 12.80
C ASP A 110 -0.06 -17.73 12.59
N ALA A 111 0.33 -17.38 11.35
CA ALA A 111 0.52 -15.99 10.93
C ALA A 111 -0.76 -15.15 10.98
N VAL A 112 -1.95 -15.76 10.99
CA VAL A 112 -3.20 -14.99 10.95
C VAL A 112 -3.37 -14.15 12.21
N LEU A 113 -2.77 -14.54 13.33
CA LEU A 113 -2.78 -13.76 14.57
C LEU A 113 -2.05 -12.43 14.39
N HIS A 114 -0.84 -12.45 13.85
CA HIS A 114 -0.04 -11.25 13.61
C HIS A 114 -0.65 -10.41 12.50
N TRP A 115 -1.22 -11.05 11.48
CA TRP A 115 -1.98 -10.36 10.43
C TRP A 115 -3.16 -9.59 11.03
N PHE A 116 -3.94 -10.23 11.91
CA PHE A 116 -5.06 -9.60 12.59
C PHE A 116 -4.61 -8.45 13.50
N GLN A 117 -3.48 -8.58 14.20
CA GLN A 117 -2.91 -7.49 14.98
C GLN A 117 -2.51 -6.30 14.10
N ALA A 118 -1.90 -6.55 12.95
CA ALA A 118 -1.47 -5.51 12.02
C ALA A 118 -2.65 -4.69 11.47
N VAL A 119 -3.74 -5.37 11.07
CA VAL A 119 -4.95 -4.71 10.51
C VAL A 119 -5.98 -4.31 11.57
N GLY A 120 -5.81 -4.79 12.81
CA GLY A 120 -6.69 -4.57 13.96
C GLY A 120 -7.10 -3.11 14.18
N PRO A 121 -6.17 -2.12 14.12
CA PRO A 121 -6.52 -0.72 14.29
C PRO A 121 -7.60 -0.20 13.33
N ALA A 122 -7.62 -0.66 12.08
CA ALA A 122 -8.66 -0.31 11.10
C ALA A 122 -9.96 -1.10 11.35
N VAL A 123 -9.83 -2.41 11.62
CA VAL A 123 -10.95 -3.31 11.93
C VAL A 123 -11.76 -2.81 13.13
N ASP A 124 -11.10 -2.48 14.25
CA ASP A 124 -11.74 -2.02 15.48
C ASP A 124 -12.53 -0.72 15.28
N ARG A 125 -12.03 0.14 14.38
CA ARG A 125 -12.66 1.43 14.02
C ARG A 125 -13.68 1.29 12.89
N LYS A 126 -13.85 0.09 12.33
CA LYS A 126 -14.70 -0.20 11.17
C LYS A 126 -14.36 0.67 9.96
N ILE A 127 -13.09 1.03 9.81
CA ILE A 127 -12.62 1.79 8.65
C ILE A 127 -12.43 0.78 7.51
N PRO A 128 -13.04 1.01 6.33
CA PRO A 128 -12.78 0.20 5.14
C PRO A 128 -11.28 0.09 4.86
N PHE A 129 -10.78 -1.10 4.57
CA PHE A 129 -9.38 -1.30 4.25
C PHE A 129 -9.18 -2.32 3.14
N ALA A 130 -8.00 -2.32 2.53
CA ALA A 130 -7.54 -3.39 1.66
C ALA A 130 -6.04 -3.60 1.80
N SER A 131 -5.62 -4.85 1.58
CA SER A 131 -4.26 -5.32 1.78
C SER A 131 -3.68 -5.87 0.47
N VAL A 132 -2.43 -5.52 0.18
CA VAL A 132 -1.60 -6.17 -0.84
C VAL A 132 -0.39 -6.80 -0.15
N PHE A 133 0.10 -7.93 -0.65
CA PHE A 133 1.21 -8.63 -0.01
C PHE A 133 2.56 -8.03 -0.36
N GLY A 134 3.46 -8.07 0.62
CA GLY A 134 4.90 -7.91 0.46
C GLY A 134 5.65 -9.22 0.58
N ASN A 135 6.97 -9.19 0.40
CA ASN A 135 7.80 -10.39 0.35
C ASN A 135 7.95 -11.10 1.71
N HIS A 136 7.79 -10.40 2.84
CA HIS A 136 7.89 -11.00 4.16
C HIS A 136 6.59 -11.68 4.62
N ASP A 137 5.44 -11.34 4.03
CA ASP A 137 4.14 -11.80 4.50
C ASP A 137 3.91 -13.31 4.34
N ASP A 138 4.61 -13.97 3.44
CA ASP A 138 4.58 -15.43 3.24
C ASP A 138 5.98 -16.04 3.06
N ALA A 139 7.01 -15.32 3.51
CA ALA A 139 8.37 -15.80 3.44
C ALA A 139 8.55 -17.09 4.25
N SER A 140 9.40 -17.97 3.73
CA SER A 140 9.75 -19.21 4.45
C SER A 140 10.50 -18.86 5.73
N PHE A 141 10.21 -19.58 6.82
CA PHE A 141 10.89 -19.39 8.09
C PHE A 141 12.41 -19.51 7.96
N GLU A 142 13.11 -18.52 8.50
CA GLU A 142 14.55 -18.43 8.62
C GLU A 142 14.92 -18.65 10.08
N TRP A 143 15.64 -19.74 10.34
CA TRP A 143 15.99 -20.12 11.70
C TRP A 143 17.03 -19.17 12.30
N ASP A 144 16.68 -18.56 13.44
CA ASP A 144 17.61 -17.81 14.28
C ASP A 144 18.06 -18.66 15.49
N PRO A 145 19.38 -18.89 15.68
CA PRO A 145 19.91 -19.57 16.86
C PRO A 145 19.53 -18.98 18.21
N HIS A 146 19.18 -17.69 18.25
CA HIS A 146 18.79 -16.97 19.46
C HIS A 146 17.28 -17.05 19.73
N SER A 147 16.49 -17.58 18.79
CA SER A 147 15.04 -17.69 18.93
C SER A 147 14.60 -18.65 20.05
N GLY A 148 15.50 -19.52 20.50
CA GLY A 148 15.18 -20.59 21.44
C GLY A 148 14.28 -21.69 20.84
N VAL A 149 13.96 -21.59 19.54
CA VAL A 149 13.16 -22.54 18.78
C VAL A 149 14.12 -23.56 18.18
N GLY A 150 13.94 -24.83 18.52
CA GLY A 150 14.75 -25.90 17.95
C GLY A 150 14.51 -26.05 16.44
N PRO A 151 15.47 -26.61 15.67
CA PRO A 151 15.30 -26.86 14.24
C PRO A 151 14.15 -27.84 13.91
N ASP A 152 13.65 -28.57 14.92
CA ASP A 152 12.58 -29.56 14.80
C ASP A 152 11.20 -29.01 15.23
N GLU A 153 11.10 -27.76 15.67
CA GLU A 153 9.84 -27.14 16.10
C GLU A 153 8.94 -26.79 14.89
N PRO A 154 7.60 -26.81 15.05
CA PRO A 154 6.67 -26.53 13.96
C PRO A 154 6.76 -25.07 13.53
N LEU A 155 7.26 -24.86 12.33
CA LEU A 155 7.43 -23.54 11.73
C LEU A 155 6.09 -22.99 11.23
N GLN A 156 6.05 -21.67 11.05
CA GLN A 156 4.98 -20.98 10.33
C GLN A 156 4.78 -21.59 8.93
N THR A 157 3.54 -21.98 8.59
CA THR A 157 3.22 -22.53 7.26
C THR A 157 1.96 -21.94 6.60
N THR A 158 1.37 -20.89 7.17
CA THR A 158 0.22 -20.21 6.54
C THR A 158 0.67 -19.69 5.18
N SER A 159 0.00 -20.17 4.14
CA SER A 159 0.24 -19.72 2.77
C SER A 159 -0.34 -18.32 2.55
N ARG A 160 0.18 -17.62 1.55
CA ARG A 160 -0.38 -16.33 1.10
C ARG A 160 -1.86 -16.40 0.74
N THR A 161 -2.31 -17.52 0.17
CA THR A 161 -3.74 -17.75 -0.12
C THR A 161 -4.57 -17.86 1.15
N GLU A 162 -4.10 -18.63 2.15
CA GLU A 162 -4.78 -18.73 3.44
C GLU A 162 -4.83 -17.39 4.19
N LEU A 163 -3.75 -16.59 4.11
CA LEU A 163 -3.74 -15.22 4.65
C LEU A 163 -4.74 -14.32 3.93
N MET A 164 -4.85 -14.41 2.60
CA MET A 164 -5.85 -13.63 1.84
C MET A 164 -7.27 -14.06 2.17
N ASP A 165 -7.53 -15.36 2.25
CA ASP A 165 -8.84 -15.89 2.63
C ASP A 165 -9.23 -15.40 4.04
N PHE A 166 -8.26 -15.33 4.96
CA PHE A 166 -8.46 -14.73 6.28
C PHE A 166 -8.73 -13.22 6.19
N ASP A 167 -7.91 -12.44 5.49
CA ASP A 167 -8.09 -10.98 5.33
C ASP A 167 -9.47 -10.65 4.75
N MET A 168 -9.88 -11.35 3.70
CA MET A 168 -11.20 -11.21 3.07
C MET A 168 -12.36 -11.59 4.00
N SER A 169 -12.12 -12.41 5.02
CA SER A 169 -13.13 -12.78 6.01
C SER A 169 -13.35 -11.70 7.06
N LEU A 170 -12.41 -10.76 7.20
CA LEU A 170 -12.49 -9.70 8.20
C LEU A 170 -13.56 -8.67 7.85
N PRO A 171 -14.26 -8.12 8.86
CA PRO A 171 -15.21 -7.04 8.62
C PRO A 171 -14.46 -5.82 8.07
N SER A 172 -15.11 -5.10 7.14
CA SER A 172 -14.54 -3.92 6.48
C SER A 172 -13.34 -4.17 5.55
N SER A 173 -12.93 -5.42 5.32
CA SER A 173 -11.98 -5.73 4.25
C SER A 173 -12.64 -5.60 2.88
N TYR A 174 -11.95 -4.91 1.98
CA TYR A 174 -12.22 -4.79 0.55
C TYR A 174 -11.12 -5.47 -0.28
N SER A 175 -10.24 -6.25 0.37
CA SER A 175 -9.28 -7.11 -0.31
C SER A 175 -10.02 -8.16 -1.13
N SER A 176 -9.39 -8.61 -2.22
CA SER A 176 -9.91 -9.71 -3.00
C SER A 176 -8.76 -10.51 -3.58
N SER A 177 -8.94 -11.82 -3.66
CA SER A 177 -8.14 -12.64 -4.54
C SER A 177 -8.28 -12.17 -5.98
N GLY A 178 -7.17 -12.21 -6.72
CA GLY A 178 -7.16 -11.89 -8.14
C GLY A 178 -7.60 -13.04 -9.04
N PRO A 179 -7.66 -12.79 -10.37
CA PRO A 179 -7.90 -13.85 -11.33
C PRO A 179 -6.84 -14.95 -11.19
N LYS A 180 -7.28 -16.21 -11.03
CA LYS A 180 -6.41 -17.39 -10.87
C LYS A 180 -5.43 -17.62 -12.03
N THR A 181 -5.63 -16.94 -13.15
CA THR A 181 -4.75 -16.99 -14.32
C THR A 181 -3.54 -16.08 -14.22
N LEU A 182 -3.51 -15.14 -13.27
CA LEU A 182 -2.35 -14.29 -13.03
C LEU A 182 -1.29 -15.07 -12.23
N LEU A 183 -0.03 -14.66 -12.32
CA LEU A 183 1.08 -15.10 -11.48
C LEU A 183 2.04 -13.90 -11.33
N PRO A 184 2.53 -13.56 -10.12
CA PRO A 184 1.98 -13.91 -8.80
C PRO A 184 0.50 -13.52 -8.65
N SER A 185 -0.30 -14.31 -7.91
CA SER A 185 -1.74 -14.40 -8.19
C SER A 185 -2.70 -14.06 -7.06
N VAL A 186 -2.21 -13.74 -5.86
CA VAL A 186 -3.12 -13.64 -4.70
C VAL A 186 -3.74 -12.25 -4.61
N SER A 187 -2.96 -11.21 -4.32
CA SER A 187 -3.47 -9.86 -4.03
C SER A 187 -3.61 -8.93 -5.26
N ASN A 188 -4.26 -9.41 -6.32
CA ASN A 188 -4.49 -8.64 -7.56
C ASN A 188 -5.96 -8.24 -7.76
N PHE A 189 -6.33 -7.01 -7.43
CA PHE A 189 -7.73 -6.59 -7.48
C PHE A 189 -7.86 -5.07 -7.66
N PHE A 190 -9.10 -4.59 -7.71
CA PHE A 190 -9.38 -3.16 -7.74
C PHE A 190 -10.58 -2.83 -6.86
N VAL A 191 -10.55 -1.63 -6.29
CA VAL A 191 -11.62 -1.08 -5.45
C VAL A 191 -12.12 0.21 -6.09
N PRO A 192 -13.32 0.23 -6.70
CA PRO A 192 -13.92 1.46 -7.18
C PRO A 192 -14.43 2.30 -5.99
N ILE A 193 -14.20 3.60 -6.07
CA ILE A 193 -14.72 4.59 -5.12
C ILE A 193 -15.89 5.30 -5.79
N ALA A 194 -17.06 5.22 -5.17
CA ALA A 194 -18.26 5.87 -5.67
C ALA A 194 -18.44 7.30 -5.15
N SER A 195 -19.21 8.11 -5.87
CA SER A 195 -19.76 9.37 -5.38
C SER A 195 -20.62 9.17 -4.13
N SER A 196 -20.90 10.26 -3.41
CA SER A 196 -21.70 10.21 -2.19
C SER A 196 -23.11 9.64 -2.40
N ASP A 197 -23.74 9.95 -3.53
CA ASP A 197 -25.03 9.41 -3.94
C ASP A 197 -24.96 7.95 -4.46
N GLY A 198 -23.75 7.41 -4.62
CA GLY A 198 -23.49 6.04 -5.10
C GLY A 198 -23.75 5.83 -6.59
N THR A 199 -23.99 6.88 -7.38
CA THR A 199 -24.43 6.75 -8.77
C THR A 199 -23.28 6.66 -9.76
N ARG A 200 -22.08 7.11 -9.42
CA ARG A 200 -20.93 7.15 -10.33
C ARG A 200 -19.64 6.72 -9.64
N ILE A 201 -18.74 6.10 -10.40
CA ILE A 201 -17.37 5.87 -9.96
C ILE A 201 -16.60 7.18 -10.14
N VAL A 202 -15.89 7.61 -9.10
CA VAL A 202 -15.15 8.88 -9.07
C VAL A 202 -13.65 8.70 -8.88
N ALA A 203 -13.21 7.52 -8.44
CA ALA A 203 -11.81 7.10 -8.44
C ALA A 203 -11.73 5.56 -8.44
N ILE A 204 -10.59 5.00 -8.85
CA ILE A 204 -10.34 3.55 -8.79
C ILE A 204 -8.98 3.30 -8.16
N MET A 205 -8.93 2.43 -7.15
CA MET A 205 -7.68 1.92 -6.58
C MET A 205 -7.39 0.55 -7.19
N TYR A 206 -6.18 0.33 -7.68
CA TYR A 206 -5.69 -0.93 -8.19
C TYR A 206 -4.60 -1.47 -7.27
N PHE A 207 -4.67 -2.76 -6.97
CA PHE A 207 -3.72 -3.49 -6.14
C PHE A 207 -3.10 -4.58 -7.00
N LEU A 208 -1.77 -4.57 -7.10
CA LEU A 208 -1.00 -5.56 -7.86
C LEU A 208 -0.07 -6.29 -6.91
N ASP A 209 -0.10 -7.62 -6.95
CA ASP A 209 0.79 -8.46 -6.17
C ASP A 209 2.18 -8.45 -6.82
N SER A 210 3.19 -7.87 -6.16
CA SER A 210 4.56 -7.84 -6.70
C SER A 210 5.34 -9.14 -6.47
N GLY A 211 4.73 -10.13 -5.81
CA GLY A 211 5.40 -11.36 -5.42
C GLY A 211 6.43 -11.18 -4.30
N GLY A 212 7.43 -12.05 -4.28
CA GLY A 212 8.39 -12.19 -3.17
C GLY A 212 7.93 -13.17 -2.11
N GLY A 213 8.82 -13.51 -1.18
CA GLY A 213 8.60 -14.55 -0.17
C GLY A 213 8.57 -15.93 -0.81
N SER A 214 7.39 -16.56 -0.89
CA SER A 214 7.24 -17.86 -1.55
C SER A 214 7.18 -17.80 -3.09
N MET A 215 7.17 -16.58 -3.67
CA MET A 215 7.00 -16.32 -5.10
C MET A 215 8.14 -15.47 -5.67
N ALA A 216 8.29 -15.45 -7.00
CA ALA A 216 9.22 -14.57 -7.68
C ALA A 216 8.78 -13.09 -7.62
N GLU A 217 9.75 -12.18 -7.57
CA GLU A 217 9.54 -10.74 -7.35
C GLU A 217 9.45 -9.95 -8.66
N PHE A 218 8.24 -9.88 -9.24
CA PHE A 218 7.96 -9.06 -10.41
C PHE A 218 6.47 -8.78 -10.58
N ILE A 219 6.17 -7.68 -11.29
CA ILE A 219 4.87 -7.51 -11.96
C ILE A 219 4.94 -8.14 -13.35
N SER A 220 4.13 -9.15 -13.60
CA SER A 220 4.17 -9.97 -14.81
C SER A 220 3.48 -9.32 -16.01
N ALA A 221 3.81 -9.79 -17.21
CA ALA A 221 3.12 -9.36 -18.44
C ALA A 221 1.61 -9.64 -18.40
N ASP A 222 1.18 -10.73 -17.75
CA ASP A 222 -0.24 -11.07 -17.60
C ASP A 222 -0.95 -10.12 -16.63
N GLN A 223 -0.30 -9.72 -15.52
CA GLN A 223 -0.82 -8.70 -14.62
C GLN A 223 -0.94 -7.34 -15.34
N ILE A 224 0.06 -6.98 -16.15
CA ILE A 224 0.05 -5.75 -16.96
C ILE A 224 -1.12 -5.77 -17.97
N ALA A 225 -1.31 -6.89 -18.66
CA ALA A 225 -2.41 -7.07 -19.61
C ALA A 225 -3.77 -7.02 -18.92
N TRP A 226 -3.89 -7.64 -17.74
CA TRP A 226 -5.10 -7.58 -16.92
C TRP A 226 -5.41 -6.17 -16.44
N PHE A 227 -4.41 -5.44 -15.90
CA PHE A 227 -4.58 -4.05 -15.49
C PHE A 227 -5.02 -3.19 -16.67
N THR A 228 -4.32 -3.28 -17.81
CA THR A 228 -4.62 -2.48 -19.01
C THR A 228 -6.02 -2.75 -19.54
N THR A 229 -6.42 -4.03 -19.59
CA THR A 229 -7.76 -4.44 -20.06
C THR A 229 -8.84 -3.97 -19.10
N THR A 230 -8.61 -4.14 -17.78
CA THR A 230 -9.56 -3.74 -16.74
C THR A 230 -9.73 -2.22 -16.73
N ALA A 231 -8.63 -1.46 -16.73
CA ALA A 231 -8.66 -0.01 -16.76
C ALA A 231 -9.29 0.54 -18.05
N SER A 232 -9.04 -0.09 -19.21
CA SER A 232 -9.72 0.29 -20.46
C SER A 232 -11.21 -0.04 -20.47
N LYS A 233 -11.63 -1.11 -19.77
CA LYS A 233 -13.04 -1.48 -19.66
C LYS A 233 -13.84 -0.49 -18.80
N PHE A 234 -13.27 -0.03 -17.70
CA PHE A 234 -13.97 0.85 -16.73
C PHE A 234 -13.70 2.34 -16.92
N ASN A 235 -12.59 2.68 -17.56
CA ASN A 235 -12.09 4.05 -17.68
C ASN A 235 -11.36 4.21 -19.03
N SER A 236 -12.08 3.91 -20.12
CA SER A 236 -11.54 3.87 -21.49
C SER A 236 -10.95 5.20 -21.95
N ASP A 237 -11.53 6.31 -21.49
CA ASP A 237 -11.10 7.67 -21.82
C ASP A 237 -10.11 8.26 -20.80
N ALA A 238 -9.71 7.48 -19.78
CA ALA A 238 -8.83 7.91 -18.70
C ALA A 238 -9.32 9.19 -17.99
N SER A 239 -10.64 9.38 -17.89
CA SER A 239 -11.27 10.53 -17.23
C SER A 239 -11.36 10.39 -15.71
N ILE A 240 -11.43 9.16 -15.20
CA ILE A 240 -11.52 8.86 -13.77
C ILE A 240 -10.10 8.75 -13.19
N PRO A 241 -9.77 9.41 -12.06
CA PRO A 241 -8.46 9.28 -11.42
C PRO A 241 -8.23 7.86 -10.89
N GLU A 242 -7.01 7.38 -11.04
CA GLU A 242 -6.60 6.03 -10.65
C GLU A 242 -5.40 6.09 -9.70
N LEU A 243 -5.44 5.24 -8.68
CA LEU A 243 -4.36 5.03 -7.73
C LEU A 243 -3.90 3.58 -7.89
N VAL A 244 -2.59 3.36 -7.94
CA VAL A 244 -2.02 2.01 -8.13
C VAL A 244 -1.11 1.72 -6.95
N PHE A 245 -1.26 0.53 -6.39
CA PHE A 245 -0.54 0.06 -5.21
C PHE A 245 0.07 -1.31 -5.49
N TRP A 246 1.34 -1.48 -5.15
CA TRP A 246 2.00 -2.76 -5.00
C TRP A 246 3.11 -2.62 -3.98
N HIS A 247 3.63 -3.70 -3.42
CA HIS A 247 4.70 -3.61 -2.43
C HIS A 247 6.05 -3.29 -3.11
N ILE A 248 6.77 -4.29 -3.61
CA ILE A 248 8.18 -4.16 -4.04
C ILE A 248 8.29 -3.18 -5.23
N PRO A 249 9.04 -2.07 -5.14
CA PRO A 249 9.16 -1.09 -6.21
C PRO A 249 9.83 -1.68 -7.46
N SER A 250 9.45 -1.19 -8.64
CA SER A 250 10.10 -1.58 -9.90
C SER A 250 11.60 -1.20 -9.89
N ILE A 251 12.45 -1.98 -10.59
CA ILE A 251 13.87 -1.63 -10.84
C ILE A 251 14.04 -0.21 -11.42
N ALA A 252 13.03 0.34 -12.09
CA ALA A 252 13.04 1.72 -12.59
C ALA A 252 13.30 2.75 -11.47
N TYR A 253 12.92 2.45 -10.22
CA TYR A 253 13.15 3.31 -9.06
C TYR A 253 14.63 3.50 -8.74
N THR A 254 15.51 2.55 -9.09
CA THR A 254 16.96 2.73 -8.92
C THR A 254 17.52 3.91 -9.72
N ARG A 255 16.84 4.30 -10.81
CA ARG A 255 17.21 5.48 -11.61
C ARG A 255 16.73 6.78 -10.98
N SER A 256 15.76 6.70 -10.06
CA SER A 256 15.09 7.83 -9.42
C SER A 256 15.45 8.01 -7.94
N GLY A 257 16.13 7.03 -7.34
CA GLY A 257 16.63 7.11 -5.96
C GLY A 257 17.87 8.02 -5.82
N PRO A 258 18.28 8.30 -4.56
CA PRO A 258 19.52 9.03 -4.32
C PRO A 258 20.70 8.27 -4.93
N LYS A 259 21.68 8.99 -5.44
CA LYS A 259 22.95 8.39 -5.87
C LYS A 259 24.02 8.67 -4.82
N PRO A 260 25.08 7.84 -4.74
CA PRO A 260 26.25 8.17 -3.93
C PRO A 260 26.72 9.60 -4.25
N ASN A 261 26.74 10.47 -3.24
CA ASN A 261 27.10 11.90 -3.33
C ASN A 261 26.13 12.82 -4.09
N GLN A 262 24.91 12.38 -4.40
CA GLN A 262 23.85 13.22 -4.95
C GLN A 262 22.56 13.01 -4.13
N PRO A 263 22.48 13.63 -2.94
CA PRO A 263 21.26 13.56 -2.15
C PRO A 263 20.13 14.28 -2.90
N ILE A 264 18.93 13.72 -2.81
CA ILE A 264 17.71 14.34 -3.26
C ILE A 264 17.35 15.42 -2.24
N GLU A 265 17.36 16.67 -2.69
CA GLU A 265 16.93 17.82 -1.89
C GLU A 265 15.40 18.01 -1.96
N ALA A 266 14.86 18.90 -1.11
CA ALA A 266 13.43 19.20 -1.01
C ALA A 266 12.73 19.34 -2.39
N PRO A 267 11.45 18.94 -2.54
CA PRO A 267 10.48 18.63 -1.48
C PRO A 267 10.31 17.11 -1.26
N CYS A 268 11.38 16.46 -0.82
CA CYS A 268 11.33 15.12 -0.27
C CYS A 268 11.35 15.15 1.26
N VAL A 269 10.64 14.21 1.87
CA VAL A 269 10.53 14.03 3.32
C VAL A 269 10.88 12.60 3.69
N GLY A 270 11.48 12.41 4.86
CA GLY A 270 11.93 11.09 5.33
C GLY A 270 13.39 10.79 4.98
N SER A 271 13.81 9.53 5.09
CA SER A 271 15.22 9.13 5.02
C SER A 271 15.65 8.74 3.60
N ILE A 272 15.10 9.44 2.59
CA ILE A 272 15.30 9.03 1.18
C ILE A 272 16.76 9.04 0.78
N ASN A 273 17.61 9.83 1.44
CA ASN A 273 19.04 9.92 1.18
C ASN A 273 19.89 8.95 1.99
N ASP A 274 19.29 8.32 3.00
CA ASP A 274 19.98 7.51 3.98
C ASP A 274 19.82 6.00 3.69
N GLU A 275 18.90 5.63 2.79
CA GLU A 275 18.55 4.23 2.54
C GLU A 275 18.57 3.84 1.06
N SER A 276 18.99 2.59 0.83
CA SER A 276 18.98 1.97 -0.49
C SER A 276 17.60 1.43 -0.83
N ILE A 277 17.25 1.50 -2.11
CA ILE A 277 16.04 0.87 -2.65
C ILE A 277 16.30 -0.64 -2.80
N ALA A 278 15.37 -1.47 -2.34
CA ALA A 278 15.29 -2.90 -2.67
C ALA A 278 14.20 -3.11 -3.74
N PRO A 279 14.55 -3.03 -5.04
CA PRO A 279 13.58 -3.16 -6.11
C PRO A 279 13.43 -4.59 -6.60
N GLN A 280 12.36 -4.84 -7.35
CA GLN A 280 12.21 -6.01 -8.22
C GLN A 280 13.45 -6.16 -9.11
N GLU A 281 13.91 -7.38 -9.34
CA GLU A 281 15.06 -7.64 -10.22
C GLU A 281 14.76 -7.39 -11.70
N THR A 282 13.48 -7.47 -12.09
CA THR A 282 13.03 -7.34 -13.48
C THR A 282 11.86 -6.35 -13.61
N GLU A 283 11.70 -5.80 -14.81
CA GLU A 283 10.60 -4.91 -15.15
C GLU A 283 10.05 -5.29 -16.53
N TRP A 284 8.75 -5.55 -16.59
CA TRP A 284 8.08 -6.10 -17.79
C TRP A 284 7.24 -5.06 -18.54
N GLY A 285 7.51 -3.77 -18.32
CA GLY A 285 6.83 -2.65 -18.98
C GLY A 285 5.67 -2.03 -18.21
N ILE A 286 5.43 -2.41 -16.94
CA ILE A 286 4.38 -1.80 -16.10
C ILE A 286 4.60 -0.30 -15.98
N MET A 287 5.85 0.15 -15.81
CA MET A 287 6.14 1.58 -15.65
C MET A 287 5.77 2.34 -16.93
N ASN A 288 6.04 1.78 -18.11
CA ASN A 288 5.65 2.39 -19.38
C ASN A 288 4.12 2.49 -19.54
N VAL A 289 3.38 1.46 -19.08
CA VAL A 289 1.91 1.49 -19.09
C VAL A 289 1.39 2.62 -18.20
N LEU A 290 1.91 2.74 -16.97
CA LEU A 290 1.49 3.76 -16.03
C LEU A 290 1.83 5.17 -16.52
N THR A 291 3.05 5.41 -17.02
CA THR A 291 3.46 6.73 -17.49
C THR A 291 2.66 7.22 -18.70
N ASN A 292 2.15 6.30 -19.52
CA ASN A 292 1.32 6.63 -20.68
C ASN A 292 -0.17 6.75 -20.33
N ARG A 293 -0.59 6.41 -19.11
CA ARG A 293 -1.97 6.46 -18.65
C ARG A 293 -2.18 7.66 -17.73
N SER A 294 -2.60 8.78 -18.32
CA SER A 294 -2.74 10.07 -17.64
C SER A 294 -3.72 10.09 -16.45
N SER A 295 -4.63 9.11 -16.34
CA SER A 295 -5.52 8.93 -15.19
C SER A 295 -4.79 8.45 -13.94
N VAL A 296 -3.63 7.78 -14.06
CA VAL A 296 -2.84 7.33 -12.91
C VAL A 296 -2.24 8.55 -12.22
N LYS A 297 -2.72 8.85 -11.01
CA LYS A 297 -2.29 10.01 -10.22
C LYS A 297 -1.32 9.63 -9.12
N VAL A 298 -1.47 8.44 -8.56
CA VAL A 298 -0.67 7.95 -7.44
C VAL A 298 -0.13 6.57 -7.75
N LEU A 299 1.16 6.38 -7.49
CA LEU A 299 1.77 5.07 -7.38
C LEU A 299 2.32 4.93 -5.95
N GLY A 300 1.74 4.00 -5.18
CA GLY A 300 2.21 3.61 -3.86
C GLY A 300 3.05 2.34 -3.95
N THR A 301 4.30 2.40 -3.50
CA THR A 301 5.19 1.24 -3.40
C THR A 301 6.03 1.28 -2.13
N ASN A 302 6.39 0.12 -1.58
CA ASN A 302 7.33 0.02 -0.48
C ASN A 302 8.15 -1.27 -0.50
N SER A 303 9.43 -1.18 -0.12
CA SER A 303 10.36 -2.28 0.19
C SER A 303 11.70 -1.58 0.45
N ILE A 304 11.84 -1.08 1.67
CA ILE A 304 13.06 -0.43 2.16
C ILE A 304 13.22 -0.88 3.59
N PHE A 305 14.40 -1.36 3.93
CA PHE A 305 14.64 -2.05 5.19
C PHE A 305 14.23 -1.27 6.47
N TRP A 306 14.18 0.08 6.49
CA TRP A 306 14.07 0.81 7.77
C TRP A 306 13.30 2.16 7.79
N SER A 307 12.82 2.78 6.69
CA SER A 307 12.14 4.10 6.79
C SER A 307 11.20 4.59 5.67
N ILE A 308 10.44 5.65 6.00
CA ILE A 308 9.54 6.44 5.13
C ILE A 308 10.33 7.37 4.22
N SER A 309 9.93 7.49 2.95
CA SER A 309 10.51 8.46 2.01
C SER A 309 9.50 8.94 0.97
N CYS A 310 8.90 10.13 1.13
CA CYS A 310 7.99 10.67 0.12
C CYS A 310 8.66 11.80 -0.67
N CYS A 311 8.61 11.74 -2.00
CA CYS A 311 9.09 12.79 -2.89
C CYS A 311 7.96 13.32 -3.75
N CYS A 312 7.61 14.59 -3.58
CA CYS A 312 6.58 15.23 -4.40
C CYS A 312 7.04 15.56 -5.84
N SER A 313 8.24 15.16 -6.27
CA SER A 313 8.82 15.69 -7.51
C SER A 313 9.88 14.81 -8.16
N TYR A 314 9.66 13.50 -8.27
CA TYR A 314 10.43 12.71 -9.24
C TYR A 314 9.53 12.24 -10.38
N LEU A 315 9.47 13.04 -11.45
CA LEU A 315 8.71 12.72 -12.65
C LEU A 315 9.33 11.50 -13.35
N PHE A 316 8.73 10.33 -13.18
CA PHE A 316 8.44 9.50 -14.35
C PHE A 316 7.10 10.01 -14.91
N GLY A 317 7.13 11.15 -15.61
CA GLY A 317 5.91 11.82 -16.09
C GLY A 317 5.05 12.40 -14.96
N SER A 318 3.72 12.30 -15.09
CA SER A 318 2.73 13.01 -14.25
C SER A 318 2.34 12.32 -12.93
N ILE A 319 3.07 11.29 -12.50
CA ILE A 319 2.68 10.39 -11.40
C ILE A 319 3.29 10.86 -10.07
N PHE A 320 2.46 10.96 -9.02
CA PHE A 320 2.93 11.19 -7.65
C PHE A 320 3.39 9.87 -7.02
N PHE A 321 4.58 9.89 -6.42
CA PHE A 321 5.20 8.76 -5.75
C PHE A 321 4.99 8.85 -4.25
N CYS A 322 4.41 7.81 -3.65
CA CYS A 322 4.30 7.69 -2.20
C CYS A 322 4.94 6.39 -1.72
N ARG A 323 5.73 6.52 -0.66
CA ARG A 323 6.56 5.47 -0.03
C ARG A 323 6.35 5.63 1.48
N CYS A 324 6.00 4.56 2.17
CA CYS A 324 5.55 4.55 3.57
C CYS A 324 6.14 3.29 4.22
N SER A 325 6.92 3.31 5.30
CA SER A 325 6.40 3.22 6.69
C SER A 325 7.54 3.06 7.75
N CYS A 326 7.12 2.79 9.00
CA CYS A 326 7.82 2.56 10.28
C CYS A 326 8.59 3.72 10.92
N ILE A 327 8.11 4.14 12.11
CA ILE A 327 8.83 4.99 13.07
C ILE A 327 9.34 4.04 14.15
N GLN A 328 10.64 3.72 14.12
CA GLN A 328 11.32 3.27 15.33
C GLN A 328 11.29 4.42 16.34
N LEU A 329 10.68 4.19 17.50
CA LEU A 329 10.83 5.02 18.70
C LEU A 329 11.88 4.40 19.62
#